data_AF-A0A8H7G4W2-F1
#
_entry.id   AF-A0A8H7G4W2-F1
#
_cell.length_a   1.000
_cell.length_b   1.000
_cell.length_c   1.000
_cell.angle_alpha   90.00
_cell.angle_beta   90.00
_cell.angle_gamma   90.00
#
_symmetry.space_group_name_H-M   'P 1'
#
loop_
_entity.id
_entity.type
_entity.pdbx_description
1 polymer ?
#
loop_
_entity_poly.entity_id
_entity_poly.type
_entity_poly.pdbx_seq_one_letter_code
_entity_poly.pdbx_strand_id
1 'polypeptide(L)'
;MESEEQQEIVWARFCALYLPAAVNRFINPPAIPSTNPQDIAKFKLFSPCSEMLVQTQHNAYFSKFLRSRSPIAADGKLLPKVVAERITELGQAWEPTMRQNTDRELENHYRGILTSAVQLLSTLQTAFVKERDQESVVPKSLRDELKPLLRAWATRYQGDVMSDVAGRVLSAWSPELGGGSGFRNDARRIRKHTLGWDVCGLPHCETTTELKACSRSVKFPFTYLKISSSREQPNLDVKLFAM
;
A
#
# COMPACT_ATOMS: atom_id res chain seq x y z
N MET A 1 19.04 -12.50 1.10
CA MET A 1 17.91 -11.62 0.72
C MET A 1 17.84 -11.62 -0.79
N GLU A 2 16.64 -11.69 -1.37
CA GLU A 2 16.44 -11.54 -2.81
C GLU A 2 16.86 -10.13 -3.26
N SER A 3 17.27 -9.96 -4.52
CA SER A 3 17.60 -8.64 -5.06
C SER A 3 16.35 -7.75 -5.14
N GLU A 4 16.54 -6.43 -5.10
CA GLU A 4 15.43 -5.46 -5.26
C GLU A 4 14.64 -5.73 -6.55
N GLU A 5 15.32 -6.07 -7.64
CA GLU A 5 14.71 -6.46 -8.91
C GLU A 5 13.79 -7.69 -8.80
N GLN A 6 14.20 -8.72 -8.05
CA GLN A 6 13.36 -9.90 -7.82
C GLN A 6 12.11 -9.56 -7.02
N GLN A 7 12.24 -8.71 -6.00
CA GLN A 7 11.10 -8.25 -5.19
C GLN A 7 10.12 -7.44 -6.05
N GLU A 8 10.63 -6.55 -6.92
CA GLU A 8 9.80 -5.79 -7.86
C GLU A 8 9.00 -6.70 -8.81
N ILE A 9 9.64 -7.76 -9.34
CA ILE A 9 8.97 -8.74 -10.20
C ILE A 9 7.85 -9.47 -9.44
N VAL A 10 8.09 -9.89 -8.20
CA VAL A 10 7.08 -10.56 -7.37
C VAL A 10 5.89 -9.63 -7.12
N TRP A 11 6.14 -8.37 -6.73
CA TRP A 11 5.09 -7.40 -6.50
C TRP A 11 4.34 -7.01 -7.77
N ALA A 12 5.04 -6.88 -8.90
CA ALA A 12 4.42 -6.62 -10.20
C ALA A 12 3.48 -7.77 -10.60
N ARG A 13 3.91 -9.02 -10.43
CA ARG A 13 3.07 -10.21 -10.68
C ARG A 13 1.86 -10.25 -9.76
N PHE A 14 2.06 -9.98 -8.47
CA PHE A 14 0.94 -9.87 -7.53
C PHE A 14 -0.05 -8.80 -8.00
N CYS A 15 0.44 -7.62 -8.36
CA CYS A 15 -0.45 -6.53 -8.77
C CYS A 15 -1.23 -6.87 -10.06
N ALA A 16 -0.58 -7.49 -11.03
CA ALA A 16 -1.22 -7.89 -12.27
C ALA A 16 -2.33 -8.93 -12.08
N LEU A 17 -2.15 -9.87 -11.15
CA LEU A 17 -3.04 -11.01 -10.95
C LEU A 17 -4.11 -10.77 -9.86
N TYR A 18 -3.71 -10.18 -8.74
CA TYR A 18 -4.47 -10.23 -7.49
C TYR A 18 -4.87 -8.87 -6.95
N LEU A 19 -4.30 -7.75 -7.44
CA LEU A 19 -4.67 -6.42 -6.93
C LEU A 19 -6.18 -6.12 -7.05
N PRO A 20 -6.88 -6.42 -8.17
CA PRO A 20 -8.31 -6.19 -8.23
C PRO A 20 -9.10 -6.95 -7.16
N ALA A 21 -8.72 -8.21 -6.93
CA ALA A 21 -9.35 -9.04 -5.91
C ALA A 21 -9.03 -8.54 -4.50
N ALA A 22 -7.80 -8.12 -4.23
CA ALA A 22 -7.39 -7.52 -2.96
C ALA A 22 -8.15 -6.23 -2.66
N VAL A 23 -8.32 -5.36 -3.66
CA VAL A 23 -9.12 -4.13 -3.53
C VAL A 23 -10.59 -4.45 -3.27
N ASN A 24 -11.19 -5.35 -4.05
CA ASN A 24 -12.59 -5.71 -3.88
C ASN A 24 -12.85 -6.37 -2.50
N ARG A 25 -11.96 -7.26 -2.04
CA ARG A 25 -12.03 -7.89 -0.71
C ARG A 25 -11.72 -6.93 0.42
N PHE A 26 -10.87 -5.93 0.19
CA PHE A 26 -10.72 -4.85 1.16
C PHE A 26 -12.03 -4.07 1.24
N ILE A 27 -12.61 -3.62 0.13
CA ILE A 27 -13.87 -2.84 0.12
C ILE A 27 -15.03 -3.64 0.73
N ASN A 28 -15.18 -4.90 0.31
CA ASN A 28 -16.23 -5.83 0.74
C ASN A 28 -15.59 -7.04 1.44
N PRO A 29 -15.18 -6.89 2.71
CA PRO A 29 -14.58 -8.00 3.44
C PRO A 29 -15.60 -9.12 3.68
N PRO A 30 -15.14 -10.38 3.83
CA PRO A 30 -16.03 -11.48 4.20
C PRO A 30 -16.68 -11.22 5.56
N ALA A 31 -17.74 -11.98 5.87
CA ALA A 31 -18.36 -11.93 7.18
C ALA A 31 -17.33 -12.25 8.27
N ILE A 32 -17.24 -11.36 9.27
CA ILE A 32 -16.26 -11.46 10.35
C ILE A 32 -16.96 -12.22 11.50
N PRO A 33 -16.39 -13.33 11.99
CA PRO A 33 -16.98 -14.12 13.08
C PRO A 33 -16.73 -13.46 14.44
N SER A 34 -17.17 -12.20 14.58
CA SER A 34 -17.16 -11.46 15.84
C SER A 34 -18.46 -10.67 15.96
N THR A 35 -18.98 -10.58 17.17
CA THR A 35 -20.12 -9.71 17.51
C THR A 35 -19.67 -8.37 18.07
N ASN A 36 -18.38 -8.20 18.37
CA ASN A 36 -17.81 -6.98 18.90
C ASN A 36 -17.56 -5.97 17.77
N PRO A 37 -18.21 -4.78 17.78
CA PRO A 37 -18.02 -3.76 16.75
C PRO A 37 -16.57 -3.33 16.56
N GLN A 38 -15.76 -3.28 17.63
CA GLN A 38 -14.37 -2.87 17.54
C GLN A 38 -13.50 -3.91 16.82
N ASP A 39 -13.74 -5.20 17.04
CA ASP A 39 -13.01 -6.26 16.35
C ASP A 39 -13.37 -6.30 14.86
N ILE A 40 -14.65 -6.08 14.56
CA ILE A 40 -15.14 -5.95 13.18
C ILE A 40 -14.47 -4.76 12.49
N ALA A 41 -14.49 -3.58 13.10
CA ALA A 41 -13.87 -2.38 12.56
C ALA A 41 -12.36 -2.57 12.38
N LYS A 42 -11.68 -3.14 13.39
CA LYS A 42 -10.25 -3.45 13.35
C LYS A 42 -9.92 -4.35 12.17
N PHE A 43 -10.64 -5.45 11.98
CA PHE A 43 -10.41 -6.36 10.85
C PHE A 43 -10.69 -5.68 9.50
N LYS A 44 -11.71 -4.83 9.41
CA LYS A 44 -12.00 -4.08 8.18
C LYS A 44 -10.80 -3.19 7.79
N LEU A 45 -10.12 -2.55 8.73
CA LEU A 45 -8.95 -1.71 8.41
C LEU A 45 -7.65 -2.52 8.31
N PHE A 46 -7.47 -3.51 9.17
CA PHE A 46 -6.27 -4.34 9.32
C PHE A 46 -6.59 -5.81 9.01
N SER A 47 -6.35 -6.19 7.76
CA SER A 47 -6.56 -7.52 7.21
C SER A 47 -5.41 -7.90 6.26
N PRO A 48 -5.28 -9.17 5.85
CA PRO A 48 -4.31 -9.54 4.83
C PRO A 48 -4.44 -8.70 3.54
N CYS A 49 -5.67 -8.30 3.17
CA CYS A 49 -5.88 -7.43 2.02
C CYS A 49 -5.33 -6.02 2.25
N SER A 50 -5.48 -5.44 3.46
CA SER A 50 -4.92 -4.10 3.74
C SER A 50 -3.39 -4.13 3.68
N GLU A 51 -2.77 -5.16 4.26
CA GLU A 51 -1.32 -5.34 4.23
C GLU A 51 -0.82 -5.42 2.79
N MET A 52 -1.45 -6.24 1.95
CA MET A 52 -1.10 -6.34 0.54
C MET A 52 -1.24 -5.00 -0.20
N LEU A 53 -2.27 -4.19 0.08
CA LEU A 53 -2.43 -2.87 -0.52
C LEU A 53 -1.33 -1.90 -0.06
N VAL A 54 -0.99 -1.91 1.23
CA VAL A 54 0.09 -1.07 1.78
C VAL A 54 1.45 -1.45 1.18
N GLN A 55 1.74 -2.74 1.07
CA GLN A 55 3.00 -3.22 0.51
C GLN A 55 3.10 -2.95 -0.99
N THR A 56 1.99 -2.92 -1.74
CA THR A 56 2.02 -2.76 -3.20
C THR A 56 1.81 -1.33 -3.69
N GLN A 57 1.51 -0.38 -2.79
CA GLN A 57 1.16 0.99 -3.17
C GLN A 57 2.27 1.76 -3.91
N HIS A 58 3.53 1.36 -3.72
CA HIS A 58 4.68 1.95 -4.40
C HIS A 58 4.86 1.40 -5.84
N ASN A 59 4.18 0.31 -6.19
CA ASN A 59 4.32 -0.34 -7.49
C ASN A 59 3.56 0.43 -8.58
N ALA A 60 4.14 0.56 -9.77
CA ALA A 60 3.51 1.26 -10.89
C ALA A 60 2.17 0.63 -11.31
N TYR A 61 2.01 -0.70 -11.20
CA TYR A 61 0.73 -1.38 -11.47
C TYR A 61 -0.39 -0.90 -10.55
N PHE A 62 -0.09 -0.54 -9.31
CA PHE A 62 -1.07 0.00 -8.38
C PHE A 62 -1.66 1.31 -8.90
N SER A 63 -0.79 2.24 -9.29
CA SER A 63 -1.20 3.52 -9.91
C SER A 63 -1.92 3.32 -11.24
N LYS A 64 -1.56 2.31 -12.05
CA LYS A 64 -2.28 1.97 -13.29
C LYS A 64 -3.69 1.46 -13.00
N PHE A 65 -3.82 0.52 -12.06
CA PHE A 65 -5.09 -0.05 -11.66
C PHE A 65 -6.07 1.05 -11.25
N LEU A 66 -5.68 1.95 -10.35
CA LEU A 66 -6.54 3.04 -9.85
C LEU A 66 -7.04 4.00 -10.94
N ARG A 67 -6.31 4.13 -12.05
CA ARG A 67 -6.65 5.03 -13.16
C ARG A 67 -7.28 4.30 -14.36
N SER A 68 -7.32 2.98 -14.32
CA SER A 68 -7.84 2.16 -15.40
C SER A 68 -9.33 2.40 -15.55
N ARG A 69 -9.79 2.46 -16.81
CA ARG A 69 -11.23 2.50 -17.15
C ARG A 69 -11.81 1.10 -17.33
N SER A 70 -11.00 0.05 -17.17
CA SER A 70 -11.46 -1.32 -17.30
C SER A 70 -12.49 -1.64 -16.20
N PRO A 71 -13.55 -2.42 -16.50
CA PRO A 71 -14.54 -2.83 -15.50
C PRO A 71 -13.92 -3.50 -14.27
N ILE A 72 -12.81 -4.23 -14.44
CA ILE A 72 -12.11 -4.89 -13.32
C ILE A 72 -11.51 -3.90 -12.31
N ALA A 73 -11.36 -2.63 -12.69
CA ALA A 73 -10.83 -1.57 -11.85
C ALA A 73 -11.87 -0.54 -11.41
N ALA A 74 -13.17 -0.78 -11.71
CA ALA A 74 -14.25 0.17 -11.41
C ALA A 74 -14.29 0.54 -9.92
N ASP A 75 -14.11 -0.44 -9.03
CA ASP A 75 -14.12 -0.25 -7.59
C ASP A 75 -12.87 0.50 -7.07
N GLY A 76 -11.82 0.64 -7.87
CA GLY A 76 -10.59 1.33 -7.47
C GLY A 76 -10.80 2.78 -7.06
N LYS A 77 -11.84 3.44 -7.59
CA LYS A 77 -12.24 4.79 -7.21
C LYS A 77 -12.94 4.87 -5.84
N LEU A 78 -13.54 3.78 -5.37
CA LEU A 78 -14.19 3.72 -4.06
C LEU A 78 -13.18 3.52 -2.92
N LEU A 79 -12.02 2.95 -3.23
CA LEU A 79 -11.00 2.63 -2.24
C LEU A 79 -10.58 3.82 -1.34
N PRO A 80 -10.33 5.04 -1.84
CA PRO A 80 -9.95 6.18 -0.99
C PRO A 80 -11.03 6.53 0.03
N LYS A 81 -12.30 6.52 -0.39
CA LYS A 81 -13.46 6.74 0.49
C LYS A 81 -13.51 5.69 1.59
N VAL A 82 -13.45 4.41 1.24
CA VAL A 82 -13.55 3.29 2.20
C VAL A 82 -12.38 3.30 3.19
N VAL A 83 -11.17 3.61 2.74
CA VAL A 83 -10.01 3.77 3.64
C VAL A 83 -10.26 4.93 4.62
N ALA A 84 -10.71 6.09 4.13
CA ALA A 84 -10.98 7.24 4.99
C ALA A 84 -12.11 6.97 6.00
N GLU A 85 -13.19 6.30 5.61
CA GLU A 85 -14.29 5.89 6.50
C GLU A 85 -13.76 5.03 7.65
N ARG A 86 -12.96 4.01 7.33
CA ARG A 86 -12.43 3.06 8.33
C ARG A 86 -11.38 3.69 9.25
N ILE A 87 -10.55 4.60 8.73
CA ILE A 87 -9.63 5.39 9.56
C ILE A 87 -10.43 6.27 10.52
N THR A 88 -11.53 6.87 10.06
CA THR A 88 -12.37 7.73 10.90
C THR A 88 -13.03 6.92 12.01
N GLU A 89 -13.68 5.79 11.67
CA GLU A 89 -14.34 4.89 12.62
C GLU A 89 -13.38 4.40 13.71
N LEU A 90 -12.22 3.84 13.33
CA LEU A 90 -11.25 3.32 14.30
C LEU A 90 -10.45 4.42 14.98
N GLY A 91 -10.08 5.47 14.25
CA GLY A 91 -9.33 6.59 14.79
C GLY A 91 -10.06 7.26 15.93
N GLN A 92 -11.37 7.49 15.79
CA GLN A 92 -12.19 8.03 16.87
C GLN A 92 -12.25 7.08 18.08
N ALA A 93 -12.40 5.78 17.84
CA ALA A 93 -12.49 4.78 18.90
C ALA A 93 -11.17 4.61 19.68
N TRP A 94 -10.01 4.68 19.01
CA TRP A 94 -8.70 4.44 19.60
C TRP A 94 -8.00 5.70 20.11
N GLU A 95 -8.39 6.88 19.63
CA GLU A 95 -7.77 8.16 20.00
C GLU A 95 -7.70 8.42 21.52
N PRO A 96 -8.72 8.11 22.34
CA PRO A 96 -8.62 8.25 23.80
C PRO A 96 -7.48 7.40 24.40
N THR A 97 -7.37 6.14 23.99
CA THR A 97 -6.33 5.21 24.44
C THR A 97 -4.95 5.67 23.96
N MET A 98 -4.83 6.05 22.69
CA MET A 98 -3.58 6.56 22.11
C MET A 98 -3.11 7.87 22.76
N ARG A 99 -4.03 8.68 23.31
CA ARG A 99 -3.70 9.93 24.01
C ARG A 99 -3.24 9.70 25.45
N GLN A 100 -3.85 8.74 26.14
CA GLN A 100 -3.59 8.51 27.57
C GLN A 100 -2.24 7.82 27.82
N ASN A 101 -1.69 7.13 26.82
CA ASN A 101 -0.37 6.47 26.86
C ASN A 101 -0.17 5.55 28.10
N THR A 102 -1.25 4.91 28.55
CA THR A 102 -1.24 4.01 29.72
C THR A 102 -0.61 2.66 29.40
N ASP A 103 -0.71 2.23 28.14
CA ASP A 103 -0.11 1.01 27.61
C ASP A 103 0.62 1.36 26.30
N ARG A 104 1.95 1.41 26.39
CA ARG A 104 2.81 1.81 25.27
C ARG A 104 2.83 0.76 24.15
N GLU A 105 2.68 -0.52 24.47
CA GLU A 105 2.66 -1.57 23.45
C GLU A 105 1.37 -1.49 22.64
N LEU A 106 0.24 -1.31 23.33
CA LEU A 106 -1.06 -1.11 22.69
C LEU A 106 -1.11 0.17 21.86
N GLU A 107 -0.55 1.27 22.37
CA GLU A 107 -0.44 2.55 21.65
C GLU A 107 0.40 2.40 20.38
N ASN A 108 1.57 1.75 20.47
CA ASN A 108 2.41 1.46 19.31
C ASN A 108 1.69 0.58 18.29
N HIS A 109 0.94 -0.42 18.74
CA HIS A 109 0.16 -1.31 17.87
C HIS A 109 -0.93 -0.56 17.11
N TYR A 110 -1.73 0.25 17.80
CA TYR A 110 -2.76 1.10 17.18
C TYR A 110 -2.17 2.13 16.24
N ARG A 111 -1.08 2.80 16.66
CA ARG A 111 -0.36 3.76 15.82
C ARG A 111 0.14 3.08 14.55
N GLY A 112 0.76 1.91 14.63
CA GLY A 112 1.26 1.19 13.45
C GLY A 112 0.18 0.90 12.42
N ILE A 113 -0.98 0.41 12.86
CA ILE A 113 -2.13 0.14 11.98
C ILE A 113 -2.62 1.43 11.31
N LEU A 114 -2.83 2.50 12.09
CA LEU A 114 -3.33 3.76 11.56
C LEU A 114 -2.32 4.44 10.64
N THR A 115 -1.02 4.37 10.95
CA THR A 115 0.06 4.88 10.09
C THR A 115 0.02 4.22 8.71
N SER A 116 -0.05 2.89 8.65
CA SER A 116 -0.14 2.15 7.37
C SER A 116 -1.38 2.56 6.57
N ALA A 117 -2.52 2.71 7.24
CA ALA A 117 -3.76 3.13 6.59
C ALA A 117 -3.71 4.59 6.08
N VAL A 118 -3.19 5.53 6.88
CA VAL A 118 -3.04 6.93 6.49
C VAL A 118 -2.00 7.07 5.37
N GLN A 119 -0.94 6.27 5.38
CA GLN A 119 0.02 6.20 4.28
C GLN A 119 -0.66 5.75 2.97
N LEU A 120 -1.47 4.68 3.03
CA LEU A 120 -2.25 4.22 1.88
C LEU A 120 -3.19 5.32 1.38
N LEU A 121 -3.90 6.02 2.28
CA LEU A 121 -4.76 7.14 1.93
C LEU A 121 -3.97 8.27 1.23
N SER A 122 -2.78 8.63 1.72
CA SER A 122 -1.90 9.62 1.10
C SER A 122 -1.53 9.24 -0.34
N THR A 123 -1.19 7.97 -0.58
CA THR A 123 -0.91 7.46 -1.94
C THR A 123 -2.14 7.54 -2.83
N LEU A 124 -3.32 7.17 -2.31
CA LEU A 124 -4.58 7.25 -3.03
C LEU A 124 -4.94 8.70 -3.41
N GLN A 125 -4.76 9.65 -2.50
CA GLN A 125 -4.95 11.09 -2.80
C GLN A 125 -4.01 11.55 -3.93
N THR A 126 -2.77 11.06 -3.94
CA THR A 126 -1.80 11.36 -5.01
C THR A 126 -2.27 10.80 -6.36
N ALA A 127 -2.80 9.58 -6.40
CA ALA A 127 -3.32 8.97 -7.61
C ALA A 127 -4.50 9.76 -8.23
N PHE A 128 -5.39 10.27 -7.36
CA PHE A 128 -6.60 10.99 -7.73
C PHE A 128 -6.47 12.53 -7.66
N VAL A 129 -5.26 13.09 -7.54
CA VAL A 129 -5.02 14.55 -7.44
C VAL A 129 -5.53 15.38 -8.63
N LYS A 130 -5.77 14.73 -9.78
CA LYS A 130 -6.32 15.35 -11.01
C LYS A 130 -7.81 15.03 -11.25
N GLU A 131 -8.43 14.23 -10.39
CA GLU A 131 -9.86 13.93 -10.52
C GLU A 131 -10.65 15.21 -10.28
N ARG A 132 -11.58 15.53 -11.19
CA ARG A 132 -12.34 16.80 -11.13
C ARG A 132 -13.36 16.76 -10.01
N ASP A 133 -14.02 15.63 -9.89
CA ASP A 133 -14.98 15.35 -8.84
C ASP A 133 -14.26 14.72 -7.64
N GLN A 134 -13.77 15.57 -6.74
CA GLN A 134 -13.17 15.11 -5.49
C GLN A 134 -14.20 14.58 -4.49
N GLU A 135 -15.49 14.90 -4.69
CA GLU A 135 -16.56 14.48 -3.77
C GLU A 135 -16.85 12.98 -3.92
N SER A 136 -16.73 12.43 -5.14
CA SER A 136 -16.79 10.98 -5.34
C SER A 136 -15.55 10.22 -4.89
N VAL A 137 -14.41 10.89 -4.69
CA VAL A 137 -13.16 10.26 -4.21
C VAL A 137 -13.14 10.16 -2.69
N VAL A 138 -13.24 11.30 -1.99
CA VAL A 138 -13.46 11.36 -0.53
C VAL A 138 -14.38 12.57 -0.26
N PRO A 139 -15.63 12.34 0.20
CA PRO A 139 -16.58 13.40 0.46
C PRO A 139 -16.05 14.48 1.40
N LYS A 140 -16.48 15.73 1.22
CA LYS A 140 -16.08 16.85 2.09
C LYS A 140 -16.43 16.58 3.55
N SER A 141 -17.62 16.07 3.84
CA SER A 141 -18.04 15.72 5.20
C SER A 141 -17.05 14.79 5.89
N LEU A 142 -16.64 13.72 5.20
CA LEU A 142 -15.69 12.74 5.72
C LEU A 142 -14.28 13.33 5.89
N ARG A 143 -13.83 14.19 4.97
CA ARG A 143 -12.56 14.91 5.14
C ARG A 143 -12.58 15.80 6.37
N ASP A 144 -13.66 16.54 6.57
CA ASP A 144 -13.81 17.45 7.70
C ASP A 144 -13.91 16.71 9.04
N GLU A 145 -14.49 15.50 9.04
CA GLU A 145 -14.50 14.61 10.20
C GLU A 145 -13.12 14.02 10.53
N LEU A 146 -12.34 13.67 9.52
CA LEU A 146 -11.01 13.05 9.71
C LEU A 146 -9.89 14.08 10.00
N LYS A 147 -10.03 15.33 9.51
CA LYS A 147 -9.04 16.42 9.69
C LYS A 147 -8.60 16.63 11.15
N PRO A 148 -9.49 16.69 12.16
CA PRO A 148 -9.10 16.84 13.56
C PRO A 148 -8.16 15.74 14.05
N LEU A 149 -8.43 14.47 13.70
CA LEU A 149 -7.58 13.34 14.05
C LEU A 149 -6.21 13.46 13.38
N LEU A 150 -6.18 13.71 12.07
CA LEU A 150 -4.92 13.88 11.33
C LEU A 150 -4.09 15.03 11.89
N ARG A 151 -4.73 16.15 12.29
CA ARG A 151 -4.01 17.29 12.90
C ARG A 151 -3.43 16.90 14.26
N ALA A 152 -4.21 16.23 15.09
CA ALA A 152 -3.75 15.75 16.39
C ALA A 152 -2.57 14.78 16.24
N TRP A 153 -2.63 13.85 15.29
CA TRP A 153 -1.57 12.88 15.04
C TRP A 153 -0.32 13.52 14.41
N ALA A 154 -0.50 14.46 13.48
CA ALA A 154 0.60 15.22 12.89
C ALA A 154 1.41 15.99 13.94
N THR A 155 0.75 16.58 14.92
CA THR A 155 1.41 17.30 16.02
C THR A 155 1.98 16.35 17.07
N ARG A 156 1.21 15.35 17.53
CA ARG A 156 1.62 14.45 18.61
C ARG A 156 2.84 13.61 18.25
N TYR A 157 2.90 13.13 17.00
CA TYR A 157 3.93 12.21 16.54
C TYR A 157 5.00 12.91 15.69
N GLN A 158 5.30 14.18 15.98
CA GLN A 158 6.29 14.94 15.22
C GLN A 158 7.63 14.21 15.14
N GLY A 159 8.18 14.08 13.93
CA GLY A 159 9.41 13.33 13.68
C GLY A 159 9.21 11.82 13.42
N ASP A 160 7.99 11.32 13.50
CA ASP A 160 7.61 9.94 13.14
C ASP A 160 6.88 9.88 11.78
N VAL A 161 6.87 8.70 11.17
CA VAL A 161 6.17 8.42 9.91
C VAL A 161 4.71 8.82 9.98
N MET A 162 4.03 8.61 11.12
CA MET A 162 2.62 8.99 11.31
C MET A 162 2.40 10.48 11.08
N SER A 163 3.32 11.33 11.57
CA SER A 163 3.22 12.77 11.40
C SER A 163 3.38 13.18 9.95
N ASP A 164 4.36 12.60 9.25
CA ASP A 164 4.60 12.86 7.83
C ASP A 164 3.39 12.49 6.96
N VAL A 165 2.83 11.28 7.16
CA VAL A 165 1.71 10.82 6.33
C VAL A 165 0.42 11.57 6.65
N ALA A 166 0.15 11.89 7.92
CA ALA A 166 -0.98 12.71 8.30
C ALA A 166 -0.87 14.15 7.75
N GLY A 167 0.33 14.74 7.83
CA GLY A 167 0.63 16.06 7.28
C GLY A 167 0.43 16.13 5.76
N ARG A 168 0.81 15.10 5.02
CA ARG A 168 0.58 15.00 3.56
C ARG A 168 -0.91 14.98 3.22
N VAL A 169 -1.71 14.17 3.92
CA VAL A 169 -3.17 14.11 3.72
C VAL A 169 -3.82 15.46 4.07
N LEU A 170 -3.44 16.08 5.19
CA LEU A 170 -3.93 17.40 5.58
C LEU A 170 -3.61 18.48 4.54
N SER A 171 -2.38 18.50 4.02
CA SER A 171 -1.93 19.45 3.00
C SER A 171 -2.70 19.28 1.69
N ALA A 172 -3.07 18.05 1.34
CA ALA A 172 -3.90 17.76 0.18
C ALA A 172 -5.33 18.33 0.30
N TRP A 173 -5.87 18.33 1.53
CA TRP A 173 -7.27 18.66 1.82
C TRP A 173 -7.51 20.07 2.37
N SER A 174 -6.45 20.77 2.76
CA SER A 174 -6.53 22.09 3.41
C SER A 174 -5.67 23.11 2.67
N PRO A 175 -6.09 23.56 1.46
CA PRO A 175 -5.38 24.60 0.71
C PRO A 175 -5.13 25.88 1.53
N GLU A 176 -6.03 26.19 2.46
CA GLU A 176 -5.97 27.32 3.39
C GLU A 176 -4.77 27.30 4.34
N LEU A 177 -4.16 26.12 4.58
CA LEU A 177 -2.97 25.99 5.42
C LEU A 177 -1.66 26.30 4.65
N GLY A 178 -1.74 26.88 3.46
CA GLY A 178 -0.57 27.25 2.63
C GLY A 178 0.19 26.07 2.00
N GLY A 179 -0.01 24.85 2.49
CA GLY A 179 0.63 23.62 1.98
C GLY A 179 0.00 23.04 0.70
N GLY A 180 -1.13 23.58 0.25
CA GLY A 180 -1.89 23.02 -0.87
C GLY A 180 -1.19 23.07 -2.23
N SER A 181 -0.34 24.06 -2.49
CA SER A 181 0.34 24.20 -3.79
C SER A 181 1.58 23.31 -3.91
N GLY A 182 2.44 23.27 -2.89
CA GLY A 182 3.67 22.48 -2.85
C GLY A 182 3.38 20.99 -2.95
N PHE A 183 2.54 20.46 -2.05
CA PHE A 183 2.17 19.04 -2.07
C PHE A 183 1.46 18.65 -3.37
N ARG A 184 0.54 19.48 -3.88
CA ARG A 184 -0.12 19.16 -5.16
C ARG A 184 0.85 19.14 -6.32
N ASN A 185 1.85 20.02 -6.34
CA ASN A 185 2.89 20.02 -7.37
C ASN A 185 3.76 18.76 -7.28
N ASP A 186 4.15 18.36 -6.07
CA ASP A 186 4.88 17.12 -5.83
C ASP A 186 4.06 15.88 -6.21
N ALA A 187 2.80 15.81 -5.78
CA ALA A 187 1.88 14.76 -6.14
C ALA A 187 1.68 14.67 -7.67
N ARG A 188 1.59 15.82 -8.35
CA ARG A 188 1.52 15.87 -9.83
C ARG A 188 2.81 15.37 -10.47
N ARG A 189 3.98 15.69 -9.91
CA ARG A 189 5.29 15.22 -10.38
C ARG A 189 5.42 13.70 -10.20
N ILE A 190 5.18 13.18 -8.99
CA ILE A 190 5.17 11.75 -8.69
C ILE A 190 4.21 11.01 -9.63
N ARG A 191 2.99 11.52 -9.78
CA ARG A 191 2.00 10.95 -10.71
C ARG A 191 2.48 10.97 -12.16
N LYS A 192 3.27 11.96 -12.60
CA LYS A 192 3.85 11.99 -13.95
C LYS A 192 4.90 10.89 -14.13
N HIS A 193 5.72 10.60 -13.13
CA HIS A 193 6.65 9.47 -13.16
C HIS A 193 5.94 8.12 -13.26
N THR A 194 4.71 8.01 -12.74
CA THR A 194 3.87 6.80 -12.92
C THR A 194 3.03 6.80 -14.19
N LEU A 195 3.05 7.86 -15.01
CA LEU A 195 2.30 7.95 -16.27
C LEU A 195 3.00 7.30 -17.47
N GLY A 196 4.33 7.16 -17.47
CA GLY A 196 5.11 6.64 -18.61
C GLY A 196 5.23 5.12 -18.69
N TRP A 197 4.40 4.39 -17.95
CA TRP A 197 4.40 2.93 -17.97
C TRP A 197 3.33 2.44 -18.96
N ASP A 198 3.38 2.89 -20.21
CA ASP A 198 2.52 2.35 -21.28
C ASP A 198 2.93 0.91 -21.65
N VAL A 199 4.06 0.48 -21.08
CA VAL A 199 4.65 -0.85 -21.16
C VAL A 199 4.32 -1.62 -19.87
N CYS A 200 4.10 -2.92 -20.01
CA CYS A 200 4.07 -3.88 -18.92
C CYS A 200 5.22 -3.63 -17.92
N GLY A 201 4.90 -3.56 -16.62
CA GLY A 201 5.90 -3.27 -15.58
C GLY A 201 6.82 -4.44 -15.20
N LEU A 202 6.90 -5.47 -16.06
CA LEU A 202 7.93 -6.51 -15.96
C LEU A 202 9.09 -6.11 -16.89
N PRO A 203 10.36 -6.20 -16.45
CA PRO A 203 11.49 -5.98 -17.35
C PRO A 203 11.33 -6.84 -18.62
N HIS A 204 11.54 -6.25 -19.79
CA HIS A 204 11.47 -6.90 -21.12
C HIS A 204 10.09 -7.34 -21.62
N CYS A 205 9.01 -6.88 -20.98
CA CYS A 205 7.65 -7.22 -21.41
C CYS A 205 7.12 -6.14 -22.38
N GLU A 206 7.08 -6.45 -23.68
CA GLU A 206 6.65 -5.50 -24.73
C GLU A 206 5.12 -5.36 -24.86
N THR A 207 4.37 -6.07 -24.03
CA THR A 207 2.90 -6.11 -24.11
C THR A 207 2.28 -4.79 -23.64
N THR A 208 1.56 -4.14 -24.56
CA THR A 208 0.89 -2.84 -24.34
C THR A 208 -0.61 -2.95 -24.04
N THR A 209 -1.17 -4.16 -24.13
CA THR A 209 -2.60 -4.44 -23.91
C THR A 209 -2.79 -5.58 -22.90
N GLU A 210 -3.84 -5.49 -22.08
CA GLU A 210 -4.21 -6.48 -21.06
C GLU A 210 -3.13 -6.76 -19.99
N LEU A 211 -3.31 -6.20 -18.78
CA LEU A 211 -2.44 -6.49 -17.62
C LEU A 211 -2.33 -8.00 -17.30
N LYS A 212 -3.29 -8.81 -17.74
CA LYS A 212 -3.27 -10.29 -17.65
C LYS A 212 -2.36 -10.97 -18.68
N ALA A 213 -2.10 -10.36 -19.83
CA ALA A 213 -1.15 -10.90 -20.81
C ALA A 213 0.30 -10.79 -20.30
N CYS A 214 0.57 -9.77 -19.48
CA CYS A 214 1.83 -9.55 -18.79
C CYS A 214 2.22 -10.70 -17.84
N SER A 215 1.26 -11.26 -17.10
CA SER A 215 1.51 -12.41 -16.21
C SER A 215 1.73 -13.73 -16.96
N ARG A 216 1.34 -13.82 -18.24
CA ARG A 216 1.52 -14.99 -19.11
C ARG A 216 2.78 -14.92 -19.97
N SER A 217 3.42 -13.75 -20.07
CA SER A 217 4.60 -13.49 -20.88
C SER A 217 5.89 -14.02 -20.24
N VAL A 218 5.85 -15.24 -19.68
CA VAL A 218 7.04 -15.94 -19.20
C VAL A 218 7.65 -16.68 -20.38
N LYS A 219 8.38 -15.97 -21.23
CA LYS A 219 9.53 -16.54 -21.93
C LYS A 219 10.80 -16.08 -21.21
N PHE A 220 10.91 -16.41 -19.93
CA PHE A 220 12.22 -16.55 -19.34
C PHE A 220 12.72 -17.93 -19.71
N PRO A 221 13.85 -18.08 -20.44
CA PRO A 221 14.55 -19.34 -20.39
C PRO A 221 14.97 -19.50 -18.93
N PHE A 222 14.25 -20.34 -18.20
CA PHE A 222 14.79 -20.97 -17.00
C PHE A 222 15.93 -21.88 -17.48
N THR A 223 17.04 -21.30 -17.88
CA THR A 223 18.31 -21.98 -17.79
C THR A 223 18.53 -22.08 -16.29
N TYR A 224 18.13 -23.21 -15.72
CA TYR A 224 18.78 -23.69 -14.52
C TYR A 224 20.28 -23.49 -14.78
N LEU A 225 20.89 -22.53 -14.09
CA LEU A 225 22.32 -22.57 -13.84
C LEU A 225 22.51 -23.88 -13.08
N LYS A 226 22.72 -24.94 -13.87
CA LYS A 226 23.37 -26.16 -13.46
C LYS A 226 24.67 -25.67 -12.87
N ILE A 227 24.73 -25.53 -11.55
CA ILE A 227 26.00 -25.47 -10.84
C ILE A 227 26.59 -26.85 -11.13
N SER A 228 27.42 -26.91 -12.18
CA SER A 228 28.30 -28.02 -12.42
C SER A 228 29.10 -28.22 -11.15
N SER A 229 28.88 -29.34 -10.47
CA SER A 229 29.74 -29.82 -9.41
C SER A 229 31.09 -30.21 -10.03
N SER A 230 31.92 -29.21 -10.30
CA SER A 230 33.34 -29.40 -10.51
C SER A 230 34.05 -29.09 -9.20
N ARG A 231 34.00 -30.08 -8.29
CA ARG A 231 35.07 -30.28 -7.32
C ARG A 231 35.36 -31.77 -7.28
N GLU A 232 36.39 -32.12 -8.04
CA GLU A 232 37.32 -33.18 -7.74
C GLU A 232 37.53 -33.26 -6.22
N GLN A 233 37.25 -34.41 -5.65
CA GLN A 233 37.77 -34.81 -4.35
C GLN A 233 39.25 -35.14 -4.51
N PRO A 234 40.18 -34.53 -3.77
CA PRO A 234 41.39 -35.23 -3.36
C PRO A 234 41.11 -35.98 -2.05
N ASN A 235 41.47 -37.25 -2.08
CA ASN A 235 41.65 -38.14 -0.94
C ASN A 235 42.24 -37.42 0.27
N LEU A 236 41.59 -37.59 1.43
CA LEU A 236 42.26 -37.45 2.72
C LEU A 236 41.94 -38.70 3.54
N ASP A 237 42.95 -39.55 3.60
CA ASP A 237 43.08 -40.74 4.42
C ASP A 237 42.80 -40.43 5.90
N VAL A 238 41.88 -41.20 6.47
CA VAL A 238 41.72 -41.35 7.91
C VAL A 238 42.83 -42.27 8.39
N LYS A 239 43.85 -41.73 9.07
CA LYS A 239 44.76 -42.51 9.92
C LYS A 239 44.53 -42.18 11.39
N LEU A 240 44.07 -43.21 12.09
CA LEU A 240 44.13 -43.43 13.54
C LEU A 240 45.51 -43.08 14.13
N PHE A 241 45.52 -42.45 15.31
CA PHE A 241 46.32 -42.75 16.52
C PHE A 241 45.60 -41.99 17.67
N ALA A 242 45.01 -42.61 18.70
CA ALA A 242 45.60 -43.41 19.78
C ALA A 242 46.63 -42.63 20.63
N MET A 243 46.14 -41.83 21.58
CA MET A 243 46.44 -41.88 23.03
C MET A 243 45.71 -40.76 23.76
#